data_AF-A0A956U3M9-F1
#
_entry.id   AF-A0A956U3M9-F1
#
_cell.length_a   1.000
_cell.length_b   1.000
_cell.length_c   1.000
_cell.angle_alpha   90.00
_cell.angle_beta   90.00
_cell.angle_gamma   90.00
#
_symmetry.space_group_name_H-M   'P 1'
#
loop_
_entity.id
_entity.type
_entity.pdbx_description
1 polymer ?
#
loop_
_entity_poly.entity_id
_entity_poly.type
_entity_poly.pdbx_seq_one_letter_code
_entity_poly.pdbx_strand_id
1 'polypeptide(L)'
;MAEADSSKQDQDFLTEEEKWDILTRPEKLGEILLKHGKLTVNQLEDLINEQEKSGRPLGEILLSKGLMSRSELLTALDWQHKADKVIIDSLTELINNPNKSKD
;
A
#
# COMPACT_ATOMS: atom_id res chain seq x y z
N MET A 1 -34.16 8.50 35.92
CA MET A 1 -33.88 7.06 35.86
C MET A 1 -33.57 6.75 34.39
N ALA A 2 -32.31 6.98 33.98
CA ALA A 2 -31.28 5.95 33.76
C ALA A 2 -31.59 5.14 32.47
N GLU A 3 -30.97 5.50 31.34
CA GLU A 3 -29.86 4.77 30.65
C GLU A 3 -30.40 3.53 29.89
N ALA A 4 -30.08 3.24 28.62
CA ALA A 4 -28.83 3.39 27.87
C ALA A 4 -29.18 3.59 26.37
N ASP A 5 -28.58 4.54 25.64
CA ASP A 5 -27.27 4.42 24.97
C ASP A 5 -26.86 2.99 24.59
N SER A 6 -27.51 2.46 23.54
CA SER A 6 -27.05 1.26 22.83
C SER A 6 -26.19 1.68 21.63
N SER A 7 -24.98 2.11 21.95
CA SER A 7 -23.72 1.72 21.30
C SER A 7 -23.76 1.48 19.79
N LYS A 8 -23.31 2.50 19.06
CA LYS A 8 -22.79 2.43 17.69
C LYS A 8 -21.87 1.21 17.53
N GLN A 9 -22.33 0.17 16.83
CA GLN A 9 -21.43 -0.81 16.23
C GLN A 9 -20.96 -0.28 14.88
N ASP A 10 -20.12 0.76 14.91
CA ASP A 10 -19.24 1.09 13.79
C ASP A 10 -18.02 0.17 13.91
N GLN A 11 -18.25 -1.12 13.65
CA GLN A 11 -17.16 -2.06 13.46
C GLN A 11 -16.74 -1.97 11.99
N ASP A 12 -15.72 -1.14 11.73
CA ASP A 12 -14.95 -1.12 10.47
C ASP A 12 -14.22 -2.46 10.26
N PHE A 13 -14.98 -3.55 10.05
CA PHE A 13 -14.43 -4.84 9.66
C PHE A 13 -14.42 -4.93 8.13
N LEU A 14 -13.22 -4.97 7.57
CA LEU A 14 -12.99 -5.36 6.18
C LEU A 14 -13.59 -6.76 5.94
N THR A 15 -14.35 -6.90 4.87
CA THR A 15 -14.85 -8.18 4.36
C THR A 15 -13.68 -9.09 3.98
N GLU A 16 -13.93 -10.40 3.87
CA GLU A 16 -12.89 -11.35 3.42
C GLU A 16 -12.35 -10.97 2.03
N GLU A 17 -13.22 -10.55 1.11
CA GLU A 17 -12.82 -10.09 -0.21
C GLU A 17 -11.92 -8.85 -0.16
N GLU A 18 -12.25 -7.86 0.68
CA GLU A 18 -11.41 -6.67 0.88
C GLU A 18 -10.06 -7.01 1.53
N LYS A 19 -10.01 -7.98 2.44
CA LYS A 19 -8.75 -8.45 3.02
C LYS A 19 -7.86 -9.08 1.95
N TRP A 20 -8.43 -9.92 1.08
CA TRP A 20 -7.69 -10.53 -0.02
C TRP A 20 -7.20 -9.48 -1.03
N ASP A 21 -8.02 -8.48 -1.36
CA ASP A 21 -7.61 -7.38 -2.23
C ASP A 21 -6.43 -6.60 -1.64
N ILE A 22 -6.47 -6.24 -0.36
CA ILE A 22 -5.36 -5.53 0.31
C ILE A 22 -4.06 -6.34 0.30
N LEU A 23 -4.14 -7.67 0.44
CA LEU A 23 -2.97 -8.56 0.46
C LEU A 23 -2.41 -8.84 -0.94
N THR A 24 -3.23 -8.72 -1.98
CA THR A 24 -2.87 -9.12 -3.36
C THR A 24 -2.75 -7.96 -4.33
N ARG A 25 -3.16 -6.75 -3.93
CA ARG A 25 -2.95 -5.56 -4.76
C ARG A 25 -1.46 -5.22 -4.83
N PRO A 26 -0.99 -4.75 -5.99
CA PRO A 26 0.36 -4.23 -6.11
C PRO A 26 0.56 -3.04 -5.16
N GLU A 27 1.70 -3.02 -4.48
CA GLU A 27 2.03 -1.93 -3.57
C GLU A 27 2.32 -0.65 -4.35
N LYS A 28 1.79 0.47 -3.86
CA LYS A 28 2.09 1.77 -4.45
C LYS A 28 3.48 2.23 -4.00
N LEU A 29 4.16 3.00 -4.85
CA LEU A 29 5.48 3.58 -4.55
C LEU A 29 5.52 4.27 -3.18
N GLY A 30 4.47 5.03 -2.82
CA GLY A 30 4.40 5.71 -1.52
C GLY A 30 4.40 4.76 -0.32
N GLU A 31 3.74 3.60 -0.44
CA GLU A 31 3.66 2.58 0.62
C GLU A 31 5.01 1.90 0.82
N ILE A 32 5.70 1.61 -0.28
CA ILE A 32 7.05 1.04 -0.26
C ILE A 32 8.01 2.02 0.39
N LEU A 33 7.96 3.30 0.01
CA LEU A 33 8.81 4.33 0.60
C LEU A 33 8.54 4.52 2.10
N LEU A 34 7.28 4.38 2.54
CA LEU A 34 6.92 4.40 3.95
C LEU A 34 7.49 3.16 4.69
N LYS A 35 7.31 1.95 4.14
CA LYS A 35 7.83 0.70 4.70
C LYS A 35 9.35 0.70 4.84
N HIS A 36 10.05 1.30 3.88
CA HIS A 36 11.51 1.43 3.88
C HIS A 36 12.02 2.64 4.68
N GLY A 37 11.14 3.39 5.37
CA GLY A 37 11.52 4.54 6.20
C GLY A 37 12.06 5.74 5.42
N LYS A 38 11.79 5.81 4.12
CA LYS A 38 12.20 6.91 3.23
C LYS A 38 11.22 8.09 3.26
N LEU A 39 9.97 7.81 3.60
CA LEU A 39 8.94 8.82 3.84
C LEU A 39 8.28 8.59 5.20
N THR A 40 7.79 9.65 5.80
CA THR A 40 6.84 9.59 6.92
C THR A 40 5.40 9.63 6.42
N VAL A 41 4.44 9.22 7.26
CA VAL A 41 3.01 9.27 6.92
C VAL A 41 2.58 10.69 6.53
N ASN A 42 2.99 11.70 7.30
CA ASN A 42 2.66 13.10 7.03
C ASN A 42 3.25 13.57 5.67
N GLN A 43 4.50 13.20 5.37
CA GLN A 43 5.10 13.54 4.08
C GLN A 43 4.39 12.84 2.92
N LEU A 44 3.99 11.58 3.11
CA LEU A 44 3.25 10.85 2.10
C LEU A 44 1.88 11.49 1.85
N GLU A 45 1.17 11.91 2.89
CA GLU A 45 -0.11 12.62 2.78
C GLU A 45 0.04 13.93 2.00
N ASP A 46 1.03 14.75 2.33
CA ASP A 46 1.33 15.99 1.60
C ASP A 46 1.61 15.74 0.11
N LEU A 47 2.37 14.67 -0.18
CA LEU A 47 2.71 14.29 -1.55
C LEU A 47 1.50 13.78 -2.33
N ILE A 48 0.60 13.01 -1.70
CA ILE A 48 -0.65 12.55 -2.32
C ILE A 48 -1.56 13.74 -2.63
N ASN A 49 -1.72 14.67 -1.68
CA ASN A 49 -2.50 15.89 -1.89
C ASN A 49 -1.96 16.73 -3.06
N GLU A 50 -0.65 16.77 -3.24
CA GLU A 50 -0.02 17.47 -4.37
C GLU A 50 -0.18 16.69 -5.68
N GLN A 51 -0.09 15.36 -5.64
CA GLN A 51 -0.35 14.49 -6.78
C GLN A 51 -1.78 14.68 -7.31
N GLU A 52 -2.78 14.75 -6.44
CA GLU A 52 -4.17 14.98 -6.83
C GLU A 52 -4.36 16.36 -7.47
N LYS A 53 -3.74 17.40 -6.92
CA LYS A 53 -3.84 18.77 -7.45
C LYS A 53 -3.10 18.97 -8.77
N SER A 54 -1.95 18.32 -8.93
CA SER A 54 -1.08 18.51 -10.09
C SER A 54 -1.30 17.50 -11.21
N GLY A 55 -1.87 16.33 -10.91
CA GLY A 55 -1.97 15.19 -11.81
C GLY A 55 -0.61 14.54 -12.14
N ARG A 56 0.48 14.96 -11.49
CA ARG A 56 1.83 14.46 -11.78
C ARG A 56 2.09 13.13 -11.06
N PRO A 57 2.94 12.26 -11.60
CA PRO A 57 3.36 11.05 -10.91
C PRO A 57 4.07 11.38 -9.59
N LEU A 58 3.77 10.61 -8.53
CA LEU A 58 4.40 10.76 -7.20
C LEU A 58 5.93 10.83 -7.27
N GLY A 59 6.56 9.99 -8.11
CA GLY A 59 8.00 9.97 -8.31
C GLY A 59 8.55 11.30 -8.87
N GLU A 60 7.81 11.98 -9.74
CA GLU A 60 8.22 13.28 -10.28
C GLU A 60 8.11 14.38 -9.22
N ILE A 61 7.07 14.33 -8.39
CA ILE A 61 6.86 15.25 -7.28
C ILE A 61 8.01 15.10 -6.26
N LEU A 62 8.35 13.86 -5.91
CA LEU A 62 9.46 13.52 -5.01
C LEU A 62 10.81 14.09 -5.48
N LEU A 63 11.11 13.97 -6.77
CA LEU A 63 12.31 14.56 -7.37
C LEU A 63 12.24 16.09 -7.35
N SER A 64 11.09 16.67 -7.70
CA SER A 64 10.94 18.14 -7.76
C SER A 64 11.05 18.82 -6.40
N LYS A 65 10.64 18.13 -5.33
CA LYS A 65 10.80 18.61 -3.94
C LYS A 65 12.19 18.34 -3.36
N GLY A 66 13.07 17.63 -4.09
CA GLY A 66 14.39 17.24 -3.59
C GLY A 66 14.33 16.25 -2.42
N LEU A 67 13.20 15.56 -2.23
CA LEU A 67 13.04 14.57 -1.15
C LEU A 67 13.79 13.27 -1.45
N MET A 68 14.07 13.01 -2.73
CA MET A 68 14.89 11.89 -3.18
C MET A 68 15.71 12.26 -4.40
N SER A 69 16.85 11.59 -4.54
CA SER A 69 17.63 11.57 -5.77
C SER A 69 17.03 10.63 -6.81
N ARG A 70 17.41 10.82 -8.08
CA ARG A 70 17.00 9.92 -9.18
C ARG A 70 17.44 8.47 -8.96
N SER A 71 18.62 8.29 -8.36
CA SER A 71 19.14 6.97 -7.98
C SER A 71 18.27 6.30 -6.91
N GLU A 72 17.87 7.04 -5.87
CA GLU A 72 17.01 6.50 -4.82
C GLU A 72 15.61 6.16 -5.34
N LEU A 73 15.06 7.00 -6.22
CA LEU A 73 13.79 6.70 -6.88
C LEU A 73 13.88 5.43 -7.72
N LEU A 74 14.97 5.23 -8.47
CA LEU A 74 15.20 4.00 -9.23
C LEU A 74 15.26 2.76 -8.32
N THR A 75 15.93 2.86 -7.18
CA THR A 75 15.96 1.78 -6.18
C THR A 75 14.56 1.49 -5.62
N ALA A 76 13.77 2.52 -5.32
CA ALA A 76 12.40 2.35 -4.83
C ALA A 76 11.47 1.69 -5.87
N LEU A 77 11.64 2.03 -7.16
CA LEU A 77 10.92 1.38 -8.25
C LEU A 77 11.33 -0.08 -8.45
N ASP A 78 12.61 -0.41 -8.23
CA ASP A 78 13.07 -1.81 -8.23
C ASP A 78 12.44 -2.62 -7.08
N TRP A 79 12.30 -2.02 -5.89
CA TRP A 79 11.56 -2.63 -4.79
C TRP A 79 10.09 -2.87 -5.15
N GLN A 80 9.45 -1.92 -5.83
CA GLN A 80 8.06 -2.07 -6.31
C GLN A 80 7.90 -3.25 -7.25
N HIS A 81 8.73 -3.35 -8.29
CA HIS A 81 8.67 -4.47 -9.22
C HIS A 81 8.92 -5.83 -8.55
N LYS A 82 9.80 -5.88 -7.55
CA LYS A 82 10.07 -7.12 -6.80
C LYS A 82 8.86 -7.52 -5.95
N ALA A 83 8.22 -6.57 -5.28
CA ALA A 83 7.02 -6.82 -4.48
C ALA A 83 5.88 -7.37 -5.36
N ASP A 84 5.64 -6.76 -6.53
CA ASP A 84 4.61 -7.21 -7.47
C ASP A 84 4.86 -8.66 -7.95
N LYS A 85 6.13 -9.01 -8.20
CA LYS A 85 6.49 -10.37 -8.62
C LYS A 85 6.20 -11.41 -7.54
N VAL A 86 6.48 -11.11 -6.26
CA VAL A 86 6.24 -12.03 -5.14
C VAL A 86 4.74 -12.32 -4.99
N ILE A 87 3.88 -11.33 -5.20
CA ILE A 87 2.42 -11.50 -5.16
C ILE A 87 1.96 -12.44 -6.28
N ILE A 88 2.44 -12.22 -7.51
CA ILE A 88 2.11 -13.06 -8.67
C ILE A 88 2.55 -14.50 -8.44
N ASP A 89 3.76 -14.71 -7.93
CA ASP A 89 4.30 -16.04 -7.63
C ASP A 89 3.44 -16.74 -6.55
N SER A 90 3.03 -16.02 -5.50
CA SER A 90 2.17 -16.53 -4.42
C SER A 90 0.76 -16.90 -4.92
N LEU A 91 0.15 -16.06 -5.76
CA LEU A 91 -1.15 -16.37 -6.39
C LEU A 91 -1.04 -17.58 -7.33
N THR A 92 0.06 -17.70 -8.06
CA THR A 92 0.34 -18.82 -8.95
C THR A 92 0.49 -20.12 -8.16
N GLU A 93 1.13 -20.10 -6.98
CA GLU A 93 1.22 -21.26 -6.09
C GLU A 93 -0.15 -21.69 -5.53
N LEU A 94 -1.00 -20.73 -5.15
CA LEU A 94 -2.35 -21.02 -4.63
C LEU A 94 -3.26 -21.67 -5.69
N ILE A 95 -3.20 -21.19 -6.94
CA ILE A 95 -3.98 -21.76 -8.05
C ILE A 95 -3.50 -23.17 -8.40
N ASN A 96 -2.19 -23.41 -8.35
CA ASN A 96 -1.60 -24.68 -8.76
C ASN A 96 -1.59 -25.75 -7.66
N ASN A 97 -1.84 -25.41 -6.39
CA ASN A 97 -1.88 -26.39 -5.30
C ASN A 97 -2.87 -26.03 -4.16
N PRO A 98 -4.19 -26.22 -4.38
CA PRO A 98 -5.23 -25.75 -3.47
C PRO A 98 -5.33 -26.50 -2.12
N ASN A 99 -4.57 -27.59 -1.90
CA ASN A 99 -4.69 -28.45 -0.71
C ASN A 99 -3.65 -28.22 0.40
N LYS A 100 -2.78 -27.21 0.30
CA LYS A 100 -1.69 -27.00 1.28
C LYS A 100 -2.12 -26.35 2.62
N SER A 101 -3.42 -26.18 2.85
CA SER A 101 -4.00 -25.52 4.05
C SER A 101 -4.68 -26.50 5.03
N LYS A 102 -4.46 -27.82 4.89
CA LYS A 102 -5.16 -28.84 5.70
C LYS A 102 -4.27 -29.78 6.52
N ASP A 103 -3.00 -29.44 6.74
CA ASP A 103 -2.12 -30.16 7.68
C ASP A 103 -1.78 -29.31 8.91
#